data_AF-A0A2A5H3H2-F1
#
_entry.id   AF-A0A2A5H3H2-F1
#
_cell.length_a   1.000
_cell.length_b   1.000
_cell.length_c   1.000
_cell.angle_alpha   90.00
_cell.angle_beta   90.00
_cell.angle_gamma   90.00
#
_symmetry.space_group_name_H-M   'P 1'
#
loop_
_entity.id
_entity.type
_entity.pdbx_description
1 polymer ?
#
loop_
_entity_poly.entity_id
_entity_poly.type
_entity_poly.pdbx_seq_one_letter_code
_entity_poly.pdbx_strand_id
1 'polypeptide(L)'
;MNNVNFLRSVLGVPLLLCAFIPASTHADEIDPMGKVGQWAQDISELTGRRLNVSGYINAHYMNHDGMPVFTDKNLNKSLFQMRELSLFADMVITDNLLFSTELEVSYDLSSKSTSGRKDRLEALLNYYYLDYDISSSFGWDTDKYGELGLRGGRILVPFLAYNENKPNFKQNLMSQPFTAWQIAPVNTVPDHATQFGWTDTGVQANYHYIFGTTGILDAKLAVINGLSSDEEVFDHDTVQLDPPGAMNPTVRPRSGMGEGHSEWDDFKDNNDNKAFVAKLSFVPFALPIDVGVSWYKGKWDNNDDKDLTMYGVHMSYTKKDWSIKGEYAIADVEQEAGINIVTEPGPAAVNTSTGDYHMKAWYLEGAYIPFRYGVGNKHYLKLIARYDDVDTNDKATFTPFDRSRVTLGAEWEFLNNVRLRYETQRSTIDSFDLAPAPYVAAGGKEHIYMNMISLIAEF
;
A
#
# COMPACT_ATOMS: atom_id res chain seq x y z
N MET A 1 8.46 -27.94 -17.95
CA MET A 1 9.63 -28.18 -17.08
C MET A 1 9.87 -27.08 -16.04
N ASN A 2 8.96 -26.12 -15.80
CA ASN A 2 9.27 -24.92 -15.00
C ASN A 2 8.87 -24.95 -13.51
N ASN A 3 7.96 -25.85 -13.08
CA ASN A 3 7.47 -25.85 -11.68
C ASN A 3 8.50 -26.36 -10.65
N VAL A 4 9.45 -27.21 -11.06
CA VAL A 4 10.46 -27.79 -10.14
C VAL A 4 11.53 -26.76 -9.76
N ASN A 5 11.88 -25.85 -10.68
CA ASN A 5 12.82 -24.77 -10.40
C ASN A 5 12.22 -23.72 -9.48
N PHE A 6 10.93 -23.40 -9.66
CA PHE A 6 10.20 -22.48 -8.77
C PHE A 6 10.23 -23.00 -7.33
N LEU A 7 9.80 -24.25 -7.08
CA LEU A 7 9.81 -24.85 -5.73
C LEU A 7 11.21 -24.90 -5.11
N ARG A 8 12.27 -25.17 -5.89
CA ARG A 8 13.65 -25.16 -5.39
C ARG A 8 14.14 -23.75 -5.01
N SER A 9 13.80 -22.74 -5.80
CA SER A 9 14.14 -21.34 -5.47
C SER A 9 13.36 -20.82 -4.26
N VAL A 10 12.09 -21.22 -4.12
CA VAL A 10 11.19 -20.82 -3.04
C VAL A 10 11.61 -21.44 -1.70
N LEU A 11 11.99 -22.73 -1.68
CA LEU A 11 12.34 -23.43 -0.45
C LEU A 11 13.82 -23.31 -0.06
N GLY A 12 14.71 -22.99 -1.01
CA GLY A 12 16.15 -22.91 -0.76
C GLY A 12 16.57 -21.76 0.16
N VAL A 13 15.94 -20.60 0.03
CA VAL A 13 16.27 -19.40 0.83
C VAL A 13 15.82 -19.54 2.30
N PRO A 14 14.58 -19.98 2.62
CA PRO A 14 14.18 -20.24 4.00
C PRO A 14 15.05 -21.28 4.70
N LEU A 15 15.47 -22.34 3.99
CA LEU A 15 16.37 -23.37 4.54
C LEU A 15 17.77 -22.82 4.85
N LEU A 16 18.27 -21.90 4.03
CA LEU A 16 19.54 -21.20 4.27
C LEU A 16 19.47 -20.29 5.51
N LEU A 17 18.37 -19.56 5.70
CA LEU A 17 18.16 -18.72 6.89
C LEU A 17 18.10 -19.57 8.18
N CYS A 18 17.46 -20.74 8.12
CA CYS A 18 17.42 -21.68 9.25
C CYS A 18 18.81 -22.18 9.69
N ALA A 19 19.80 -22.22 8.78
CA ALA A 19 21.15 -22.68 9.10
C ALA A 19 21.95 -21.71 9.99
N PHE A 20 21.55 -20.44 10.07
CA PHE A 20 22.25 -19.40 10.86
C PHE A 20 21.68 -19.20 12.28
N ILE A 21 20.55 -19.85 12.60
CA ILE A 21 19.84 -19.70 13.88
C ILE A 21 20.65 -20.13 15.13
N PRO A 22 21.54 -21.15 15.11
CA PRO A 22 22.20 -21.59 16.35
C PRO A 22 23.30 -20.66 16.91
N ALA A 23 23.63 -19.54 16.27
CA ALA A 23 24.94 -18.91 16.46
C ALA A 23 25.00 -17.64 17.36
N SER A 24 23.90 -17.07 17.88
CA SER A 24 24.00 -15.78 18.58
C SER A 24 23.26 -15.73 19.91
N THR A 25 23.91 -16.19 20.98
CA THR A 25 23.52 -15.86 22.36
C THR A 25 23.65 -14.36 22.69
N HIS A 26 24.24 -13.56 21.79
CA HIS A 26 24.42 -12.11 21.92
C HIS A 26 23.49 -11.27 21.03
N ALA A 27 22.56 -11.89 20.28
CA ALA A 27 21.63 -11.12 19.43
C ALA A 27 20.78 -10.14 20.24
N ASP A 28 20.42 -10.50 21.48
CA ASP A 28 19.66 -9.65 22.40
C ASP A 28 20.44 -8.41 22.88
N GLU A 29 21.78 -8.42 22.78
CA GLU A 29 22.66 -7.30 23.19
C GLU A 29 22.91 -6.29 22.06
N ILE A 30 22.64 -6.68 20.81
CA ILE A 30 22.87 -5.84 19.64
C ILE A 30 21.55 -5.17 19.26
N ASP A 31 21.44 -3.89 19.58
CA ASP A 31 20.36 -3.02 19.12
C ASP A 31 20.95 -1.87 18.29
N PRO A 32 21.03 -2.02 16.95
CA PRO A 32 21.63 -1.00 16.10
C PRO A 32 20.85 0.32 16.11
N MET A 33 19.57 0.25 16.48
CA MET A 33 18.68 1.41 16.58
C MET A 33 18.58 1.94 18.01
N GLY A 34 19.12 1.24 19.01
CA GLY A 34 18.95 1.56 20.42
C GLY A 34 19.42 2.96 20.83
N LYS A 35 20.45 3.51 20.17
CA LYS A 35 20.84 4.92 20.39
C LYS A 35 19.82 5.91 19.84
N VAL A 36 19.20 5.60 18.70
CA VAL A 36 18.15 6.42 18.09
C VAL A 36 16.87 6.31 18.91
N GLY A 37 16.50 5.11 19.34
CA GLY A 37 15.38 4.87 20.26
C GLY A 37 15.57 5.58 21.60
N GLN A 38 16.77 5.52 22.19
CA GLN A 38 17.09 6.27 23.41
C GLN A 38 16.97 7.77 23.19
N TRP A 39 17.46 8.31 22.06
CA TRP A 39 17.31 9.71 21.73
C TRP A 39 15.83 10.13 21.61
N ALA A 40 15.00 9.29 20.97
CA ALA A 40 13.57 9.51 20.87
C ALA A 40 12.87 9.48 22.25
N GLN A 41 13.26 8.54 23.11
CA GLN A 41 12.81 8.46 24.50
C GLN A 41 13.23 9.70 25.30
N ASP A 42 14.48 10.15 25.17
CA ASP A 42 14.99 11.35 25.85
C ASP A 42 14.18 12.59 25.44
N ILE A 43 13.81 12.73 24.16
CA ILE A 43 12.91 13.80 23.69
C ILE A 43 11.54 13.71 24.36
N SER A 44 10.95 12.50 24.43
CA SER A 44 9.68 12.29 25.11
C SER A 44 9.78 12.69 26.58
N GLU A 45 10.81 12.26 27.30
CA GLU A 45 11.02 12.61 28.70
C GLU A 45 11.24 14.11 28.91
N LEU A 46 12.06 14.77 28.07
CA LEU A 46 12.32 16.21 28.12
C LEU A 46 11.05 17.05 27.90
N THR A 47 10.10 16.54 27.12
CA THR A 47 8.80 17.21 26.88
C THR A 47 7.72 16.80 27.87
N GLY A 48 8.04 16.05 28.92
CA GLY A 48 7.05 15.54 29.87
C GLY A 48 6.07 14.56 29.22
N ARG A 49 6.56 13.77 28.26
CA ARG A 49 5.83 12.81 27.41
C ARG A 49 4.81 13.44 26.46
N ARG A 50 4.99 14.72 26.14
CA ARG A 50 4.12 15.43 25.19
C ARG A 50 4.56 15.30 23.74
N LEU A 51 5.80 14.95 23.46
CA LEU A 51 6.27 14.67 22.10
C LEU A 51 6.83 13.26 22.04
N ASN A 52 6.20 12.41 21.22
CA ASN A 52 6.74 11.09 20.90
C ASN A 52 7.27 11.11 19.48
N VAL A 53 8.50 10.64 19.32
CA VAL A 53 9.13 10.46 18.02
C VAL A 53 9.37 8.98 17.83
N SER A 54 9.08 8.46 16.66
CA SER A 54 9.41 7.08 16.29
C SER A 54 9.71 7.02 14.81
N GLY A 55 10.23 5.90 14.33
CA GLY A 55 10.46 5.77 12.91
C GLY A 55 11.01 4.43 12.50
N TYR A 56 11.24 4.30 11.20
CA TYR A 56 11.85 3.11 10.65
C TYR A 56 12.51 3.39 9.30
N ILE A 57 13.38 2.48 8.89
CA ILE A 57 14.03 2.46 7.59
C ILE A 57 13.77 1.09 6.98
N ASN A 58 13.38 1.08 5.70
CA ASN A 58 13.15 -0.11 4.90
C ASN A 58 13.94 0.02 3.59
N ALA A 59 14.99 -0.79 3.47
CA ALA A 59 15.77 -0.89 2.24
C ALA A 59 15.46 -2.22 1.56
N HIS A 60 15.15 -2.20 0.26
CA HIS A 60 14.91 -3.41 -0.51
C HIS A 60 15.82 -3.54 -1.73
N TYR A 61 16.05 -4.79 -2.09
CA TYR A 61 16.48 -5.20 -3.41
C TYR A 61 15.32 -5.98 -4.05
N MET A 62 14.99 -5.66 -5.29
CA MET A 62 13.95 -6.36 -6.03
C MET A 62 14.37 -6.63 -7.47
N ASN A 63 13.84 -7.70 -8.06
CA ASN A 63 14.02 -8.00 -9.46
C ASN A 63 12.74 -8.62 -10.03
N HIS A 64 12.43 -8.31 -11.28
CA HIS A 64 11.33 -8.91 -12.03
C HIS A 64 11.86 -9.79 -13.18
N ASP A 65 11.06 -10.76 -13.61
CA ASP A 65 11.22 -11.45 -14.89
C ASP A 65 9.85 -11.54 -15.57
N GLY A 66 9.82 -11.28 -16.87
CA GLY A 66 8.60 -11.35 -17.69
C GLY A 66 7.85 -10.03 -17.83
N MET A 67 8.38 -8.93 -17.29
CA MET A 67 7.87 -7.59 -17.57
C MET A 67 8.28 -7.16 -18.98
N PRO A 68 7.45 -6.41 -19.72
CA PRO A 68 7.91 -5.78 -20.96
C PRO A 68 9.01 -4.75 -20.68
N VAL A 69 9.84 -4.47 -21.67
CA VAL A 69 10.82 -3.38 -21.64
C VAL A 69 10.12 -2.10 -22.08
N PHE A 70 10.27 -1.04 -21.29
CA PHE A 70 9.79 0.30 -21.63
C PHE A 70 10.95 1.15 -22.14
N THR A 71 10.64 2.21 -22.90
CA THR A 71 11.67 3.08 -23.50
C THR A 71 12.50 3.82 -22.45
N ASP A 72 11.90 4.10 -21.29
CA ASP A 72 12.48 4.89 -20.20
C ASP A 72 12.93 4.03 -19.01
N LYS A 73 12.41 2.80 -18.87
CA LYS A 73 12.71 1.89 -17.76
C LYS A 73 12.72 0.41 -18.14
N ASN A 74 13.55 -0.37 -17.45
CA ASN A 74 13.57 -1.82 -17.56
C ASN A 74 13.50 -2.47 -16.18
N LEU A 75 12.29 -2.84 -15.80
CA LEU A 75 11.97 -3.43 -14.50
C LEU A 75 12.50 -4.87 -14.33
N ASN A 76 12.98 -5.51 -15.40
CA ASN A 76 13.66 -6.81 -15.32
C ASN A 76 15.13 -6.68 -14.88
N LYS A 77 15.63 -5.46 -14.67
CA LYS A 77 16.91 -5.22 -14.02
C LYS A 77 16.69 -5.10 -12.51
N SER A 78 17.71 -5.50 -11.76
CA SER A 78 17.70 -5.36 -10.31
C SER A 78 17.57 -3.91 -9.87
N LEU A 79 16.64 -3.66 -8.97
CA LEU A 79 16.39 -2.38 -8.32
C LEU A 79 16.89 -2.45 -6.89
N PHE A 80 17.65 -1.43 -6.47
CA PHE A 80 18.04 -1.24 -5.08
C PHE A 80 17.52 0.11 -4.61
N GLN A 81 16.74 0.12 -3.54
CA GLN A 81 16.06 1.31 -3.06
C GLN A 81 16.01 1.32 -1.54
N MET A 82 16.24 2.49 -0.94
CA MET A 82 15.65 2.80 0.34
C MET A 82 14.19 3.13 0.07
N ARG A 83 13.34 2.12 0.16
CA ARG A 83 11.92 2.22 -0.17
C ARG A 83 11.24 3.29 0.67
N GLU A 84 11.54 3.28 1.97
CA GLU A 84 10.84 4.09 2.94
C GLU A 84 11.75 4.34 4.14
N LEU A 85 11.91 5.61 4.49
CA LEU A 85 12.38 6.10 5.77
C LEU A 85 11.25 6.96 6.30
N SER A 86 10.56 6.48 7.32
CA SER A 86 9.47 7.24 7.96
C SER A 86 9.91 7.76 9.32
N LEU A 87 9.59 9.01 9.58
CA LEU A 87 9.69 9.65 10.88
C LEU A 87 8.30 10.09 11.32
N PHE A 88 7.86 9.58 12.45
CA PHE A 88 6.60 9.93 13.09
C PHE A 88 6.85 10.92 14.22
N ALA A 89 5.98 11.93 14.33
CA ALA A 89 5.96 12.84 15.46
C ALA A 89 4.53 13.04 15.96
N ASP A 90 4.26 12.60 17.18
CA ASP A 90 2.99 12.76 17.88
C ASP A 90 3.17 13.74 19.04
N MET A 91 2.45 14.86 18.98
CA MET A 91 2.52 15.95 19.95
C MET A 91 1.18 16.15 20.66
N VAL A 92 1.16 15.94 21.97
CA VAL A 92 0.05 16.30 22.86
C VAL A 92 0.13 17.80 23.15
N ILE A 93 -0.70 18.59 22.46
CA ILE A 93 -0.79 20.05 22.64
C ILE A 93 -1.53 20.38 23.92
N THR A 94 -2.68 19.73 24.13
CA THR A 94 -3.49 19.79 25.34
C THR A 94 -4.00 18.38 25.68
N ASP A 95 -4.65 18.21 26.83
CA ASP A 95 -5.19 16.90 27.23
C ASP A 95 -6.22 16.34 26.23
N ASN A 96 -6.82 17.19 25.39
CA ASN A 96 -7.84 16.80 24.42
C ASN A 96 -7.43 17.13 22.97
N LEU A 97 -6.20 17.57 22.71
CA LEU A 97 -5.75 17.97 21.38
C LEU A 97 -4.36 17.39 21.09
N LEU A 98 -4.27 16.57 20.06
CA LEU A 98 -3.06 15.94 19.57
C LEU A 98 -2.74 16.42 18.15
N PHE A 99 -1.48 16.64 17.84
CA PHE A 99 -0.97 16.80 16.48
C PHE A 99 -0.14 15.57 16.11
N SER A 100 -0.34 15.01 14.92
CA SER A 100 0.41 13.86 14.43
C SER A 100 0.88 14.10 13.01
N THR A 101 2.11 13.69 12.69
CA THR A 101 2.63 13.76 11.33
C THR A 101 3.60 12.62 11.03
N GLU A 102 3.66 12.25 9.75
CA GLU A 102 4.66 11.33 9.19
C GLU A 102 5.41 12.04 8.06
N LEU A 103 6.73 12.14 8.20
CA LEU A 103 7.63 12.44 7.09
C LEU A 103 8.11 11.11 6.49
N GLU A 104 7.76 10.86 5.24
CA GLU A 104 8.18 9.68 4.50
C GLU A 104 9.21 10.08 3.42
N VAL A 105 10.36 9.41 3.41
CA VAL A 105 11.45 9.65 2.46
C VAL A 105 11.77 8.35 1.71
N SER A 106 11.89 8.43 0.39
CA SER A 106 12.38 7.33 -0.45
C SER A 106 13.63 7.74 -1.21
N TYR A 107 14.55 6.80 -1.38
CA TYR A 107 15.77 7.02 -2.17
C TYR A 107 16.09 5.85 -3.09
N ASP A 108 16.19 6.10 -4.38
CA ASP A 108 16.53 5.09 -5.39
C ASP A 108 18.03 5.10 -5.72
N LEU A 109 18.66 3.95 -5.47
CA LEU A 109 20.08 3.72 -5.71
C LEU A 109 20.34 3.15 -7.11
N SER A 110 19.29 2.86 -7.87
CA SER A 110 19.35 2.31 -9.22
C SER A 110 19.66 3.40 -10.26
N SER A 111 19.92 2.98 -11.50
CA SER A 111 19.97 3.91 -12.62
C SER A 111 18.56 4.32 -13.06
N LYS A 112 18.40 5.54 -13.60
CA LYS A 112 17.12 6.01 -14.18
C LYS A 112 16.56 5.04 -15.21
N SER A 113 17.41 4.47 -16.06
CA SER A 113 17.02 3.45 -17.06
C SER A 113 16.48 2.14 -16.47
N THR A 114 16.68 1.93 -15.17
CA THR A 114 16.26 0.72 -14.46
C THR A 114 14.95 0.98 -13.73
N SER A 115 14.85 2.10 -13.00
CA SER A 115 13.66 2.43 -12.20
C SER A 115 12.61 3.28 -12.89
N GLY A 116 12.97 4.07 -13.89
CA GLY A 116 12.10 5.10 -14.49
C GLY A 116 11.99 6.39 -13.67
N ARG A 117 12.55 6.44 -12.46
CA ARG A 117 12.44 7.61 -11.58
C ARG A 117 13.16 8.82 -12.19
N LYS A 118 12.44 9.95 -12.25
CA LYS A 118 13.00 11.25 -12.63
C LYS A 118 13.96 11.73 -11.54
N ASP A 119 13.50 11.67 -10.29
CA ASP A 119 14.25 12.06 -9.10
C ASP A 119 14.62 10.86 -8.24
N ARG A 120 15.86 10.88 -7.72
CA ARG A 120 16.36 9.79 -6.87
C ARG A 120 15.87 9.90 -5.44
N LEU A 121 15.67 11.11 -4.95
CA LEU A 121 15.21 11.40 -3.61
C LEU A 121 13.82 12.01 -3.71
N GLU A 122 12.87 11.42 -3.00
CA GLU A 122 11.55 12.01 -2.81
C GLU A 122 11.24 12.01 -1.33
N ALA A 123 10.64 13.08 -0.84
CA ALA A 123 10.27 13.26 0.54
C ALA A 123 8.93 13.97 0.59
N LEU A 124 8.00 13.46 1.38
CA LEU A 124 6.71 14.10 1.57
C LEU A 124 6.18 13.89 2.98
N LEU A 125 5.27 14.78 3.37
CA LEU A 125 4.49 14.61 4.60
C LEU A 125 3.29 13.74 4.26
N ASN A 126 3.38 12.44 4.58
CA ASN A 126 2.35 11.46 4.23
C ASN A 126 1.02 11.89 4.86
N TYR A 127 1.04 12.21 6.15
CA TYR A 127 -0.08 12.87 6.82
C TYR A 127 0.40 13.94 7.79
N TYR A 128 -0.50 14.86 8.10
CA TYR A 128 -0.36 15.84 9.18
C TYR A 128 -1.76 16.26 9.61
N TYR A 129 -2.11 16.02 10.87
CA TYR A 129 -3.46 16.32 11.34
C TYR A 129 -3.49 16.74 12.80
N LEU A 130 -4.54 17.47 13.16
CA LEU A 130 -4.97 17.71 14.53
C LEU A 130 -6.11 16.74 14.86
N ASP A 131 -6.04 16.11 16.01
CA ASP A 131 -7.07 15.23 16.55
C ASP A 131 -7.59 15.81 17.87
N TYR A 132 -8.89 16.09 17.91
CA TYR A 132 -9.57 16.72 19.02
C TYR A 132 -10.58 15.75 19.65
N ASP A 133 -10.35 15.39 20.91
CA ASP A 133 -11.26 14.55 21.69
C ASP A 133 -12.41 15.40 22.25
N ILE A 134 -13.57 15.29 21.59
CA ILE A 134 -14.80 15.98 22.00
C ILE A 134 -15.27 15.42 23.35
N SER A 135 -15.24 14.11 23.51
CA SER A 135 -15.74 13.40 24.69
C SER A 135 -15.10 13.91 25.97
N SER A 136 -13.77 13.93 25.99
CA SER A 136 -12.99 14.39 27.14
C SER A 136 -13.15 15.89 27.36
N SER A 137 -13.28 16.68 26.29
CA SER A 137 -13.48 18.13 26.38
C SER A 137 -14.81 18.54 27.00
N PHE A 138 -15.89 17.81 26.69
CA PHE A 138 -17.22 18.08 27.25
C PHE A 138 -17.52 17.24 28.50
N GLY A 139 -16.61 16.36 28.90
CA GLY A 139 -16.75 15.51 30.08
C GLY A 139 -17.98 14.60 30.01
N TRP A 140 -18.37 14.14 28.81
CA TRP A 140 -19.50 13.23 28.71
C TRP A 140 -19.08 11.81 29.09
N ASP A 141 -20.05 11.03 29.55
CA ASP A 141 -19.86 9.65 29.96
C ASP A 141 -19.61 8.74 28.74
N THR A 142 -18.35 8.38 28.50
CA THR A 142 -17.92 7.54 27.36
C THR A 142 -18.41 6.10 27.47
N ASP A 143 -18.65 5.59 28.68
CA ASP A 143 -19.26 4.26 28.87
C ASP A 143 -20.70 4.25 28.37
N LYS A 144 -21.41 5.38 28.51
CA LYS A 144 -22.81 5.51 28.07
C LYS A 144 -22.96 5.93 26.62
N TYR A 145 -22.15 6.88 26.15
CA TYR A 145 -22.33 7.51 24.85
C TYR A 145 -21.25 7.17 23.82
N GLY A 146 -20.13 6.60 24.24
CA GLY A 146 -18.95 6.38 23.40
C GLY A 146 -18.01 7.57 23.35
N GLU A 147 -16.90 7.35 22.66
CA GLU A 147 -15.87 8.34 22.39
C GLU A 147 -16.11 8.92 20.99
N LEU A 148 -16.11 10.25 20.88
CA LEU A 148 -16.10 10.99 19.63
C LEU A 148 -14.84 11.86 19.54
N GLY A 149 -14.09 11.68 18.47
CA GLY A 149 -12.98 12.54 18.07
C GLY A 149 -13.26 13.24 16.74
N LEU A 150 -12.70 14.44 16.57
CA LEU A 150 -12.62 15.12 15.28
C LEU A 150 -11.17 15.25 14.85
N ARG A 151 -10.86 14.77 13.67
CA ARG A 151 -9.56 14.87 13.04
C ARG A 151 -9.62 15.81 11.84
N GLY A 152 -8.70 16.76 11.73
CA GLY A 152 -8.63 17.70 10.61
C GLY A 152 -7.20 17.93 10.13
N GLY A 153 -7.02 18.04 8.82
CA GLY A 153 -5.72 18.19 8.17
C GLY A 153 -5.60 17.24 6.98
N ARG A 154 -4.38 16.80 6.67
CA ARG A 154 -4.15 15.69 5.75
C ARG A 154 -4.20 14.38 6.52
N ILE A 155 -5.25 13.60 6.29
CA ILE A 155 -5.60 12.41 7.07
C ILE A 155 -5.49 11.14 6.22
N LEU A 156 -5.17 10.00 6.83
CA LEU A 156 -5.36 8.70 6.18
C LEU A 156 -6.85 8.49 5.91
N VAL A 157 -7.21 8.25 4.65
CA VAL A 157 -8.59 8.03 4.25
C VAL A 157 -9.11 6.73 4.88
N PRO A 158 -10.23 6.75 5.63
CA PRO A 158 -10.70 5.58 6.36
C PRO A 158 -11.41 4.59 5.42
N PHE A 159 -10.65 3.95 4.54
CA PHE A 159 -11.15 2.98 3.58
C PHE A 159 -10.34 1.69 3.68
N LEU A 160 -11.04 0.57 3.98
CA LEU A 160 -10.47 -0.74 4.28
C LEU A 160 -9.48 -0.72 5.46
N ALA A 161 -8.95 -1.89 5.86
CA ALA A 161 -8.04 -2.00 7.00
C ALA A 161 -6.57 -1.83 6.57
N TYR A 162 -6.23 -2.15 5.32
CA TYR A 162 -4.88 -2.07 4.81
C TYR A 162 -4.35 -0.63 4.85
N ASN A 163 -5.15 0.35 4.40
CA ASN A 163 -4.76 1.76 4.42
C ASN A 163 -4.50 2.27 5.84
N GLU A 164 -5.37 1.90 6.79
CA GLU A 164 -5.23 2.34 8.19
C GLU A 164 -4.08 1.65 8.94
N ASN A 165 -3.63 0.48 8.44
CA ASN A 165 -2.52 -0.27 8.99
C ASN A 165 -1.17 0.07 8.33
N LYS A 166 -1.07 1.12 7.50
CA LYS A 166 0.21 1.78 7.19
C LYS A 166 0.84 2.22 8.53
N PRO A 167 2.17 2.18 8.71
CA PRO A 167 3.27 1.93 7.75
C PRO A 167 3.53 0.48 7.27
N ASN A 168 4.36 0.33 6.21
CA ASN A 168 4.76 -0.96 5.61
C ASN A 168 5.43 -1.94 6.60
N PHE A 169 6.07 -1.44 7.66
CA PHE A 169 6.68 -2.31 8.67
C PHE A 169 5.66 -3.14 9.46
N LYS A 170 4.39 -2.69 9.52
CA LYS A 170 3.28 -3.44 10.14
C LYS A 170 2.73 -4.53 9.22
N GLN A 171 2.99 -4.44 7.92
CA GLN A 171 2.57 -5.44 6.93
C GLN A 171 3.47 -6.67 6.99
N ASN A 172 2.94 -7.84 6.69
CA ASN A 172 3.74 -9.08 6.67
C ASN A 172 4.62 -9.17 5.41
N LEU A 173 4.10 -8.74 4.25
CA LEU A 173 4.78 -8.83 2.95
C LEU A 173 5.36 -7.48 2.49
N MET A 174 6.41 -7.57 1.67
CA MET A 174 7.05 -6.52 0.86
C MET A 174 6.06 -5.75 0.00
N SER A 175 5.25 -6.53 -0.71
CA SER A 175 4.32 -6.02 -1.69
C SER A 175 2.95 -5.73 -1.11
N GLN A 176 2.31 -4.69 -1.66
CA GLN A 176 0.93 -4.36 -1.37
C GLN A 176 0.00 -5.35 -2.09
N PRO A 177 -1.13 -5.74 -1.46
CA PRO A 177 -2.17 -6.51 -2.14
C PRO A 177 -2.82 -5.69 -3.25
N PHE A 178 -3.53 -6.33 -4.17
CA PHE A 178 -4.10 -5.61 -5.30
C PHE A 178 -5.25 -4.66 -4.92
N THR A 179 -5.94 -4.90 -3.80
CA THR A 179 -6.93 -3.94 -3.26
C THR A 179 -6.30 -2.59 -2.96
N ALA A 180 -5.11 -2.60 -2.36
CA ALA A 180 -4.35 -1.42 -1.96
C ALA A 180 -3.57 -0.77 -3.11
N TRP A 181 -3.25 -1.53 -4.15
CA TRP A 181 -2.46 -1.00 -5.26
C TRP A 181 -3.33 -0.49 -6.43
N GLN A 182 -4.50 -1.10 -6.67
CA GLN A 182 -5.34 -0.75 -7.83
C GLN A 182 -6.72 -0.19 -7.51
N ILE A 183 -7.25 -0.29 -6.27
CA ILE A 183 -8.61 0.21 -5.95
C ILE A 183 -8.63 1.25 -4.85
N ALA A 184 -8.24 0.90 -3.63
CA ALA A 184 -7.97 1.90 -2.61
C ALA A 184 -6.53 2.32 -2.90
N PRO A 185 -6.25 3.48 -3.53
CA PRO A 185 -4.92 3.86 -4.03
C PRO A 185 -3.97 4.16 -2.86
N VAL A 186 -3.73 3.16 -2.03
CA VAL A 186 -2.70 3.13 -1.02
C VAL A 186 -1.43 2.90 -1.81
N ASN A 187 -0.97 3.98 -2.44
CA ASN A 187 0.23 4.11 -3.23
C ASN A 187 0.12 3.84 -4.74
N THR A 188 0.25 4.90 -5.53
CA THR A 188 0.61 4.79 -6.95
C THR A 188 1.29 6.06 -7.43
N VAL A 189 2.59 5.92 -7.73
CA VAL A 189 3.05 6.33 -9.04
C VAL A 189 3.59 5.07 -9.72
N PRO A 190 2.85 4.46 -10.68
CA PRO A 190 3.31 3.30 -11.46
C PRO A 190 4.65 3.55 -12.17
N ASP A 191 5.00 4.82 -12.35
CA ASP A 191 6.22 5.27 -13.01
C ASP A 191 7.40 5.55 -12.09
N HIS A 192 7.20 5.68 -10.78
CA HIS A 192 8.27 6.10 -9.86
C HIS A 192 8.53 5.14 -8.69
N ALA A 193 7.76 4.05 -8.56
CA ALA A 193 7.97 3.06 -7.49
C ALA A 193 8.03 3.69 -6.07
N THR A 194 7.33 4.81 -5.89
CA THR A 194 7.12 5.48 -4.61
C THR A 194 5.98 4.78 -3.87
N GLN A 195 5.83 5.02 -2.55
CA GLN A 195 5.15 4.11 -1.60
C GLN A 195 4.27 4.79 -0.53
N PHE A 196 3.38 5.73 -0.84
CA PHE A 196 2.65 6.50 0.20
C PHE A 196 1.29 5.90 0.63
N GLY A 197 0.79 6.28 1.82
CA GLY A 197 -0.57 5.90 2.23
C GLY A 197 -1.62 6.67 1.43
N TRP A 198 -2.87 6.19 1.35
CA TRP A 198 -3.95 7.02 0.81
C TRP A 198 -4.29 8.09 1.85
N THR A 199 -3.78 9.31 1.67
CA THR A 199 -4.00 10.45 2.56
C THR A 199 -4.56 11.65 1.83
N ASP A 200 -5.58 12.29 2.39
CA ASP A 200 -6.26 13.39 1.74
C ASP A 200 -6.56 14.52 2.73
N THR A 201 -6.69 15.74 2.23
CA THR A 201 -7.05 16.91 3.04
C THR A 201 -8.54 16.87 3.34
N GLY A 202 -8.90 16.97 4.61
CA GLY A 202 -10.29 16.95 5.02
C GLY A 202 -10.51 16.94 6.52
N VAL A 203 -11.73 16.56 6.89
CA VAL A 203 -12.17 16.39 8.28
C VAL A 203 -12.80 15.02 8.45
N GLN A 204 -12.47 14.34 9.54
CA GLN A 204 -12.98 13.03 9.91
C GLN A 204 -13.55 13.05 11.32
N ALA A 205 -14.75 12.49 11.49
CA ALA A 205 -15.33 12.14 12.78
C ALA A 205 -15.06 10.66 13.08
N ASN A 206 -14.50 10.39 14.26
CA ASN A 206 -14.21 9.05 14.76
C ASN A 206 -15.11 8.77 15.95
N TYR A 207 -15.98 7.77 15.83
CA TYR A 207 -16.84 7.32 16.91
C TYR A 207 -16.46 5.90 17.33
N HIS A 208 -16.15 5.73 18.62
CA HIS A 208 -15.75 4.45 19.19
C HIS A 208 -16.67 4.12 20.37
N TYR A 209 -17.23 2.90 20.39
CA TYR A 209 -18.15 2.45 21.44
C TYR A 209 -17.88 1.02 21.88
N ILE A 210 -17.80 0.83 23.20
CA ILE A 210 -17.60 -0.48 23.83
C ILE A 210 -18.96 -1.04 24.27
N PHE A 211 -19.41 -2.10 23.61
CA PHE A 211 -20.66 -2.80 23.94
C PHE A 211 -20.50 -3.78 25.11
N GLY A 212 -20.18 -3.29 26.30
CA GLY A 212 -20.06 -4.12 27.51
C GLY A 212 -19.10 -5.30 27.31
N THR A 213 -19.61 -6.54 27.33
CA THR A 213 -18.80 -7.76 27.10
C THR A 213 -18.87 -8.28 25.65
N THR A 214 -19.58 -7.59 24.76
CA THR A 214 -19.84 -8.05 23.38
C THR A 214 -18.67 -7.75 22.46
N GLY A 215 -18.17 -6.52 22.47
CA GLY A 215 -17.08 -6.09 21.60
C GLY A 215 -16.99 -4.57 21.46
N ILE A 216 -16.19 -4.14 20.49
CA ILE A 216 -15.90 -2.75 20.15
C ILE A 216 -16.48 -2.43 18.78
N LEU A 217 -17.15 -1.29 18.65
CA LEU A 217 -17.56 -0.71 17.38
C LEU A 217 -16.75 0.56 17.11
N ASP A 218 -16.20 0.66 15.91
CA ASP A 218 -15.48 1.83 15.40
C ASP A 218 -16.18 2.32 14.13
N ALA A 219 -16.62 3.57 14.13
CA ALA A 219 -17.30 4.21 13.02
C ALA A 219 -16.55 5.49 12.63
N LYS A 220 -16.20 5.62 11.35
CA LYS A 220 -15.46 6.76 10.82
C LYS A 220 -16.23 7.37 9.67
N LEU A 221 -16.35 8.70 9.69
CA LEU A 221 -16.97 9.47 8.61
C LEU A 221 -16.02 10.60 8.23
N ALA A 222 -15.64 10.71 6.97
CA ALA A 222 -14.74 11.73 6.49
C ALA A 222 -15.33 12.48 5.30
N VAL A 223 -15.04 13.77 5.23
CA VAL A 223 -15.22 14.62 4.06
C VAL A 223 -13.83 15.10 3.65
N ILE A 224 -13.41 14.75 2.43
CA ILE A 224 -12.05 14.98 1.91
C ILE A 224 -12.13 15.62 0.52
N ASN A 225 -11.02 16.08 -0.05
CA ASN A 225 -11.01 16.60 -1.41
C ASN A 225 -11.43 15.52 -2.42
N GLY A 226 -10.94 14.30 -2.26
CA GLY A 226 -11.25 13.17 -3.13
C GLY A 226 -10.17 12.92 -4.18
N LEU A 227 -10.32 11.78 -4.86
CA LEU A 227 -9.53 11.43 -6.04
C LEU A 227 -9.91 12.37 -7.19
N SER A 228 -8.93 12.86 -7.94
CA SER A 228 -9.19 13.67 -9.14
C SER A 228 -8.20 13.42 -10.27
N SER A 229 -8.63 13.72 -11.49
CA SER A 229 -7.79 13.74 -12.69
C SER A 229 -8.08 15.01 -13.48
N ASP A 230 -7.01 15.64 -13.98
CA ASP A 230 -7.08 16.80 -14.86
C ASP A 230 -7.58 16.46 -16.27
N GLU A 231 -7.80 15.17 -16.55
CA GLU A 231 -8.05 14.67 -17.88
C GLU A 231 -9.46 14.10 -18.03
N GLU A 232 -9.97 14.06 -19.27
CA GLU A 232 -11.33 13.57 -19.58
C GLU A 232 -11.49 12.06 -19.35
N VAL A 233 -10.40 11.38 -19.00
CA VAL A 233 -10.30 9.94 -18.84
C VAL A 233 -9.51 9.64 -17.58
N PHE A 234 -10.11 8.92 -16.65
CA PHE A 234 -9.51 8.61 -15.36
C PHE A 234 -8.30 7.66 -15.47
N ASP A 235 -8.30 6.76 -16.46
CA ASP A 235 -7.22 5.80 -16.73
C ASP A 235 -6.23 6.29 -17.82
N HIS A 236 -5.91 7.58 -17.83
CA HIS A 236 -5.09 8.23 -18.85
C HIS A 236 -3.62 7.78 -18.98
N ASP A 237 -3.04 7.02 -18.04
CA ASP A 237 -1.62 6.68 -18.05
C ASP A 237 -1.23 6.02 -19.37
N THR A 238 -0.04 6.36 -19.85
CA THR A 238 0.52 5.70 -21.03
C THR A 238 1.98 5.36 -20.80
N VAL A 239 2.37 4.21 -21.34
CA VAL A 239 3.76 3.75 -21.33
C VAL A 239 4.20 3.44 -22.75
N GLN A 240 5.42 3.83 -23.09
CA GLN A 240 6.03 3.50 -24.37
C GLN A 240 6.82 2.19 -24.24
N LEU A 241 6.53 1.22 -25.09
CA LEU A 241 7.25 -0.05 -25.13
C LEU A 241 8.51 0.07 -26.01
N ASP A 242 9.53 -0.72 -25.71
CA ASP A 242 10.80 -0.80 -26.49
C ASP A 242 10.96 -2.17 -27.19
N PRO A 243 10.12 -2.49 -28.20
CA PRO A 243 10.26 -3.73 -28.96
C PRO A 243 11.47 -3.67 -29.93
N PRO A 244 12.31 -4.72 -30.00
CA PRO A 244 13.46 -4.74 -30.90
C PRO A 244 13.08 -4.54 -32.37
N GLY A 245 13.63 -3.48 -32.99
CA GLY A 245 13.51 -3.25 -34.44
C GLY A 245 12.16 -2.72 -34.94
N ALA A 246 11.31 -2.19 -34.04
CA ALA A 246 10.03 -1.58 -34.39
C ALA A 246 9.92 -0.13 -33.86
N MET A 247 8.87 0.59 -34.27
CA MET A 247 8.51 1.87 -33.65
C MET A 247 8.03 1.62 -32.22
N ASN A 248 8.42 2.50 -31.28
CA ASN A 248 8.04 2.46 -29.87
C ASN A 248 6.53 2.71 -29.72
N PRO A 249 5.71 1.66 -29.52
CA PRO A 249 4.28 1.80 -29.40
C PRO A 249 3.89 2.29 -28.01
N THR A 250 2.96 3.23 -27.96
CA THR A 250 2.33 3.71 -26.74
C THR A 250 1.14 2.82 -26.37
N VAL A 251 1.10 2.33 -25.14
CA VAL A 251 0.00 1.53 -24.60
C VAL A 251 -0.55 2.15 -23.32
N ARG A 252 -1.86 2.02 -23.11
CA ARG A 252 -2.52 2.40 -21.85
C ARG A 252 -2.62 1.17 -20.95
N PRO A 253 -1.88 1.13 -19.83
CA PRO A 253 -1.86 -0.03 -18.95
C PRO A 253 -3.17 -0.23 -18.17
N ARG A 254 -3.98 0.82 -17.95
CA ARG A 254 -5.16 0.81 -17.07
C ARG A 254 -4.78 0.35 -15.67
N SER A 255 -3.99 1.17 -14.98
CA SER A 255 -3.32 0.76 -13.74
C SER A 255 -4.25 0.69 -12.52
N GLY A 256 -5.50 1.12 -12.66
CA GLY A 256 -6.53 1.16 -11.63
C GLY A 256 -6.78 2.58 -11.14
N MET A 257 -7.07 2.75 -9.84
CA MET A 257 -7.29 4.03 -9.16
C MET A 257 -6.04 4.86 -8.97
N GLY A 258 -4.91 4.39 -9.49
CA GLY A 258 -3.64 4.97 -9.13
C GLY A 258 -3.35 6.35 -9.69
N GLU A 259 -4.12 6.71 -10.71
CA GLU A 259 -3.94 7.90 -11.54
C GLU A 259 -4.70 9.09 -10.96
N GLY A 260 -5.78 8.83 -10.22
CA GLY A 260 -6.56 9.83 -9.48
C GLY A 260 -5.81 10.47 -8.29
N HIS A 261 -4.50 10.24 -8.19
CA HIS A 261 -3.59 10.67 -7.11
C HIS A 261 -2.52 11.65 -7.56
N SER A 262 -2.40 11.95 -8.86
CA SER A 262 -1.17 12.45 -9.49
C SER A 262 -0.73 13.87 -9.09
N GLU A 263 -1.50 14.63 -8.30
CA GLU A 263 -1.22 16.05 -8.01
C GLU A 263 -1.07 16.42 -6.52
N TRP A 264 -0.88 15.45 -5.64
CA TRP A 264 -0.94 15.66 -4.18
C TRP A 264 0.14 16.51 -3.52
N ASP A 265 1.25 16.80 -4.20
CA ASP A 265 2.34 17.61 -3.65
C ASP A 265 2.05 19.12 -3.64
N ASP A 266 0.99 19.57 -4.32
CA ASP A 266 0.80 20.99 -4.54
C ASP A 266 0.08 21.74 -3.40
N PHE A 267 -0.39 21.05 -2.35
CA PHE A 267 -1.25 21.59 -1.27
C PHE A 267 -2.51 22.33 -1.77
N LYS A 268 -2.76 22.31 -3.09
CA LYS A 268 -3.90 22.94 -3.72
C LYS A 268 -5.07 22.00 -3.64
N ASP A 269 -6.24 22.60 -3.52
CA ASP A 269 -7.48 21.89 -3.76
C ASP A 269 -7.47 21.45 -5.22
N ASN A 270 -7.28 20.15 -5.45
CA ASN A 270 -7.25 19.54 -6.78
C ASN A 270 -8.63 19.00 -7.18
N ASN A 271 -9.65 19.24 -6.34
CA ASN A 271 -11.02 18.83 -6.61
C ASN A 271 -12.02 19.78 -5.93
N ASP A 272 -12.75 20.55 -6.73
CA ASP A 272 -13.82 21.42 -6.24
C ASP A 272 -14.94 20.63 -5.54
N ASN A 273 -15.04 19.33 -5.78
CA ASN A 273 -16.08 18.45 -5.25
C ASN A 273 -15.56 17.50 -4.18
N LYS A 274 -16.04 17.69 -2.95
CA LYS A 274 -15.63 16.86 -1.82
C LYS A 274 -16.14 15.44 -1.94
N ALA A 275 -15.29 14.49 -1.62
CA ALA A 275 -15.65 13.09 -1.46
C ALA A 275 -16.07 12.78 -0.02
N PHE A 276 -17.00 11.85 0.11
CA PHE A 276 -17.46 11.29 1.37
C PHE A 276 -16.93 9.88 1.55
N VAL A 277 -16.40 9.59 2.73
CA VAL A 277 -15.89 8.27 3.08
C VAL A 277 -16.49 7.83 4.40
N ALA A 278 -16.98 6.60 4.45
CA ALA A 278 -17.50 6.00 5.65
C ALA A 278 -16.86 4.64 5.89
N LYS A 279 -16.56 4.32 7.15
CA LYS A 279 -16.10 3.00 7.57
C LYS A 279 -16.78 2.60 8.86
N LEU A 280 -17.12 1.32 8.95
CA LEU A 280 -17.66 0.70 10.16
C LEU A 280 -16.90 -0.60 10.41
N SER A 281 -16.29 -0.74 11.58
CA SER A 281 -15.57 -1.93 12.02
C SER A 281 -16.11 -2.43 13.36
N PHE A 282 -16.06 -3.74 13.56
CA PHE A 282 -16.50 -4.39 14.79
C PHE A 282 -15.52 -5.48 15.22
N VAL A 283 -15.09 -5.40 16.48
CA VAL A 283 -14.16 -6.34 17.11
C VAL A 283 -14.84 -7.02 18.31
N PRO A 284 -15.40 -8.23 18.16
CA PRO A 284 -15.96 -8.97 19.28
C PRO A 284 -14.92 -9.32 20.34
N PHE A 285 -15.21 -9.20 21.64
CA PHE A 285 -14.24 -9.57 22.68
C PHE A 285 -13.98 -11.08 22.78
N ALA A 286 -14.97 -11.89 22.39
CA ALA A 286 -14.89 -13.35 22.46
C ALA A 286 -14.02 -13.97 21.36
N LEU A 287 -13.73 -13.23 20.28
CA LEU A 287 -13.01 -13.73 19.11
C LEU A 287 -11.95 -12.71 18.71
N PRO A 288 -10.71 -13.12 18.37
CA PRO A 288 -9.68 -12.19 17.92
C PRO A 288 -9.87 -11.85 16.44
N ILE A 289 -11.07 -11.41 16.09
CA ILE A 289 -11.51 -11.07 14.74
C ILE A 289 -11.82 -9.58 14.71
N ASP A 290 -11.41 -8.90 13.64
CA ASP A 290 -11.88 -7.58 13.25
C ASP A 290 -12.53 -7.72 11.88
N VAL A 291 -13.76 -7.21 11.75
CA VAL A 291 -14.49 -7.15 10.48
C VAL A 291 -14.99 -5.75 10.26
N GLY A 292 -15.02 -5.32 9.01
CA GLY A 292 -15.66 -4.05 8.71
C GLY A 292 -15.93 -3.83 7.24
N VAL A 293 -16.66 -2.75 7.00
CA VAL A 293 -17.10 -2.31 5.69
C VAL A 293 -16.69 -0.86 5.47
N SER A 294 -16.42 -0.49 4.23
CA SER A 294 -16.06 0.86 3.82
C SER A 294 -16.84 1.27 2.58
N TRP A 295 -17.11 2.56 2.48
CA TRP A 295 -17.79 3.18 1.36
C TRP A 295 -17.10 4.51 1.03
N TYR A 296 -16.93 4.79 -0.25
CA TYR A 296 -16.43 6.05 -0.77
C TYR A 296 -17.38 6.52 -1.88
N LYS A 297 -17.68 7.82 -1.91
CA LYS A 297 -18.32 8.47 -3.05
C LYS A 297 -17.77 9.87 -3.24
N GLY A 298 -17.35 10.19 -4.45
CA GLY A 298 -16.94 11.51 -4.87
C GLY A 298 -17.01 11.62 -6.38
N LYS A 299 -16.67 12.79 -6.91
CA LYS A 299 -16.47 12.96 -8.35
C LYS A 299 -15.00 13.08 -8.65
N TRP A 300 -14.58 12.53 -9.78
CA TRP A 300 -13.15 12.42 -10.09
C TRP A 300 -12.69 13.42 -11.16
N ASP A 301 -13.62 14.00 -11.92
CA ASP A 301 -13.28 14.96 -12.96
C ASP A 301 -13.42 16.41 -12.47
N ASN A 302 -12.61 17.30 -13.05
CA ASN A 302 -12.62 18.72 -12.72
C ASN A 302 -13.93 19.44 -13.10
N ASN A 303 -14.76 18.84 -13.96
CA ASN A 303 -16.01 19.44 -14.43
C ASN A 303 -17.23 19.07 -13.59
N ASP A 304 -17.07 18.27 -12.51
CA ASP A 304 -18.18 17.83 -11.66
C ASP A 304 -19.19 16.92 -12.42
N ASP A 305 -18.77 16.16 -13.44
CA ASP A 305 -19.70 15.41 -14.29
C ASP A 305 -19.61 13.89 -14.14
N LYS A 306 -18.58 13.35 -13.46
CA LYS A 306 -18.30 11.91 -13.39
C LYS A 306 -18.16 11.39 -11.97
N ASP A 307 -19.08 10.51 -11.57
CA ASP A 307 -19.05 9.89 -10.25
C ASP A 307 -17.99 8.76 -10.16
N LEU A 308 -17.39 8.65 -8.99
CA LEU A 308 -16.62 7.51 -8.52
C LEU A 308 -17.23 6.99 -7.22
N THR A 309 -17.65 5.72 -7.23
CA THR A 309 -18.14 5.04 -6.02
C THR A 309 -17.30 3.82 -5.73
N MET A 310 -16.93 3.61 -4.46
CA MET A 310 -16.21 2.41 -4.05
C MET A 310 -16.86 1.77 -2.82
N TYR A 311 -16.76 0.45 -2.75
CA TYR A 311 -17.17 -0.35 -1.60
C TYR A 311 -16.06 -1.30 -1.21
N GLY A 312 -15.91 -1.50 0.09
CA GLY A 312 -14.88 -2.37 0.64
C GLY A 312 -15.41 -3.22 1.79
N VAL A 313 -14.92 -4.45 1.91
CA VAL A 313 -15.07 -5.28 3.11
C VAL A 313 -13.70 -5.82 3.52
N HIS A 314 -13.46 -5.91 4.83
CA HIS A 314 -12.25 -6.50 5.36
C HIS A 314 -12.55 -7.45 6.51
N MET A 315 -11.63 -8.39 6.70
CA MET A 315 -11.58 -9.25 7.88
C MET A 315 -10.12 -9.46 8.26
N SER A 316 -9.83 -9.40 9.55
CA SER A 316 -8.58 -9.88 10.12
C SER A 316 -8.85 -10.78 11.31
N TYR A 317 -8.04 -11.83 11.46
CA TYR A 317 -8.01 -12.73 12.60
C TYR A 317 -6.57 -12.81 13.07
N THR A 318 -6.30 -12.40 14.32
CA THR A 318 -4.93 -12.29 14.81
C THR A 318 -4.76 -12.97 16.16
N LYS A 319 -3.96 -14.04 16.19
CA LYS A 319 -3.46 -14.66 17.41
C LYS A 319 -1.94 -14.51 17.47
N LYS A 320 -1.37 -14.83 18.63
CA LYS A 320 0.07 -14.74 18.91
C LYS A 320 0.96 -15.27 17.77
N ASP A 321 0.64 -16.46 17.25
CA ASP A 321 1.50 -17.15 16.27
C ASP A 321 0.85 -17.29 14.89
N TRP A 322 -0.41 -16.87 14.72
CA TRP A 322 -1.14 -17.02 13.46
C TRP A 322 -1.93 -15.75 13.16
N SER A 323 -1.88 -15.28 11.92
CA SER A 323 -2.77 -14.24 11.44
C SER A 323 -3.37 -14.62 10.10
N ILE A 324 -4.64 -14.29 9.90
CA ILE A 324 -5.32 -14.35 8.61
C ILE A 324 -5.91 -12.98 8.36
N LYS A 325 -5.72 -12.40 7.19
CA LYS A 325 -6.34 -11.14 6.80
C LYS A 325 -6.78 -11.19 5.35
N GLY A 326 -7.85 -10.50 5.02
CA GLY A 326 -8.33 -10.41 3.65
C GLY A 326 -9.21 -9.19 3.46
N GLU A 327 -9.21 -8.69 2.24
CA GLU A 327 -10.03 -7.56 1.82
C GLU A 327 -10.61 -7.84 0.44
N TYR A 328 -11.77 -7.26 0.18
CA TYR A 328 -12.41 -7.24 -1.12
C TYR A 328 -12.90 -5.81 -1.36
N ALA A 329 -12.61 -5.28 -2.55
CA ALA A 329 -12.95 -3.93 -2.94
C ALA A 329 -13.56 -3.93 -4.34
N ILE A 330 -14.52 -3.05 -4.56
CA ILE A 330 -15.07 -2.72 -5.87
C ILE A 330 -15.06 -1.22 -6.08
N ALA A 331 -14.88 -0.79 -7.33
CA ALA A 331 -15.01 0.59 -7.74
C ALA A 331 -15.82 0.68 -9.02
N ASP A 332 -16.77 1.61 -9.04
CA ASP A 332 -17.59 1.98 -10.19
C ASP A 332 -17.12 3.35 -10.65
N VAL A 333 -16.65 3.43 -11.91
CA VAL A 333 -16.09 4.66 -12.50
C VAL A 333 -16.98 5.08 -13.65
N GLU A 334 -17.61 6.25 -13.52
CA GLU A 334 -18.31 6.87 -14.65
C GLU A 334 -17.29 7.55 -15.56
N GLN A 335 -17.36 7.30 -16.87
CA GLN A 335 -16.47 7.91 -17.83
C GLN A 335 -17.09 7.90 -19.24
N GLU A 336 -16.75 8.88 -20.07
CA GLU A 336 -17.24 8.89 -21.45
C GLU A 336 -16.45 7.91 -22.32
N ALA A 337 -17.18 7.11 -23.09
CA ALA A 337 -16.58 6.27 -24.11
C ALA A 337 -16.04 7.15 -25.25
N GLY A 338 -14.79 6.91 -25.65
CA GLY A 338 -14.17 7.76 -26.66
C GLY A 338 -12.79 7.30 -27.08
N ILE A 339 -12.39 7.72 -28.28
CA ILE A 339 -11.00 7.63 -28.70
C ILE A 339 -10.31 8.84 -28.09
N ASN A 340 -9.59 8.63 -26.99
CA ASN A 340 -8.64 9.65 -26.56
C ASN A 340 -7.45 9.51 -27.52
N ILE A 341 -7.43 10.36 -28.56
CA ILE A 341 -6.42 10.28 -29.62
C ILE A 341 -5.08 10.56 -28.94
N VAL A 342 -4.29 9.52 -28.72
CA VAL A 342 -2.86 9.69 -28.44
C VAL A 342 -2.31 10.49 -29.62
N THR A 343 -1.99 11.75 -29.39
CA THR A 343 -1.44 12.66 -30.40
C THR A 343 -0.04 12.22 -30.87
N GLU A 344 0.54 11.20 -30.25
CA GLU A 344 1.79 10.59 -30.70
C GLU A 344 1.55 9.57 -31.83
N PRO A 345 2.19 9.76 -32.99
CA PRO A 345 2.04 8.86 -34.13
C PRO A 345 2.67 7.49 -33.85
N GLY A 346 1.84 6.47 -33.60
CA GLY A 346 2.24 5.07 -33.47
C GLY A 346 1.25 4.13 -34.17
N PRO A 347 1.70 3.02 -34.81
CA PRO A 347 0.88 2.16 -35.67
C PRO A 347 -0.16 1.26 -34.95
N ALA A 348 -0.47 1.49 -33.68
CA ALA A 348 -1.57 0.81 -32.99
C ALA A 348 -2.02 1.64 -31.76
N ALA A 349 -3.00 2.51 -31.94
CA ALA A 349 -3.69 3.14 -30.79
C ALA A 349 -4.61 2.11 -30.14
N VAL A 350 -4.07 1.25 -29.27
CA VAL A 350 -4.86 0.49 -28.28
C VAL A 350 -5.20 1.44 -27.13
N ASN A 351 -5.85 2.56 -27.46
CA ASN A 351 -6.14 3.62 -26.50
C ASN A 351 -7.53 4.19 -26.73
N THR A 352 -8.53 3.35 -26.51
CA THR A 352 -9.92 3.79 -26.44
C THR A 352 -10.34 3.73 -24.98
N SER A 353 -10.91 4.83 -24.48
CA SER A 353 -11.73 4.75 -23.29
C SER A 353 -12.90 3.83 -23.60
N THR A 354 -13.21 2.95 -22.65
CA THR A 354 -14.33 2.02 -22.75
C THR A 354 -15.66 2.60 -22.27
N GLY A 355 -15.67 3.86 -21.85
CA GLY A 355 -16.77 4.44 -21.06
C GLY A 355 -16.78 3.87 -19.65
N ASP A 356 -17.94 3.97 -18.98
CA ASP A 356 -18.15 3.44 -17.63
C ASP A 356 -17.62 2.02 -17.47
N TYR A 357 -16.90 1.79 -16.38
CA TYR A 357 -16.29 0.50 -16.09
C TYR A 357 -16.30 0.18 -14.60
N HIS A 358 -16.18 -1.12 -14.33
CA HIS A 358 -16.10 -1.66 -12.99
C HIS A 358 -14.71 -2.23 -12.74
N MET A 359 -14.25 -2.07 -11.49
CA MET A 359 -13.05 -2.71 -10.98
C MET A 359 -13.40 -3.56 -9.77
N LYS A 360 -12.67 -4.66 -9.61
CA LYS A 360 -12.73 -5.48 -8.41
C LYS A 360 -11.34 -6.00 -8.07
N ALA A 361 -11.05 -6.06 -6.78
CA ALA A 361 -9.81 -6.63 -6.28
C ALA A 361 -10.05 -7.31 -4.95
N TRP A 362 -9.32 -8.37 -4.68
CA TRP A 362 -9.33 -8.99 -3.36
C TRP A 362 -8.03 -9.71 -3.06
N TYR A 363 -7.84 -10.00 -1.78
CA TYR A 363 -6.75 -10.86 -1.35
C TYR A 363 -7.10 -11.64 -0.08
N LEU A 364 -6.35 -12.72 0.12
CA LEU A 364 -6.32 -13.48 1.36
C LEU A 364 -4.86 -13.78 1.72
N GLU A 365 -4.43 -13.34 2.89
CA GLU A 365 -3.09 -13.53 3.43
C GLU A 365 -3.15 -14.34 4.73
N GLY A 366 -2.34 -15.38 4.81
CA GLY A 366 -2.10 -16.14 6.03
C GLY A 366 -0.64 -16.03 6.44
N ALA A 367 -0.39 -15.87 7.74
CA ALA A 367 0.94 -15.92 8.31
C ALA A 367 0.98 -16.84 9.54
N TYR A 368 2.12 -17.52 9.71
CA TYR A 368 2.38 -18.43 10.82
C TYR A 368 3.81 -18.25 11.34
N ILE A 369 3.97 -18.25 12.66
CA ILE A 369 5.26 -18.22 13.35
C ILE A 369 5.60 -19.64 13.84
N PRO A 370 6.30 -20.46 13.03
CA PRO A 370 6.68 -21.82 13.45
C PRO A 370 7.74 -21.84 14.56
N PHE A 371 8.53 -20.77 14.70
CA PHE A 371 9.69 -20.76 15.57
C PHE A 371 9.92 -19.39 16.20
N ARG A 372 10.20 -19.39 17.51
CA ARG A 372 10.61 -18.24 18.31
C ARG A 372 11.86 -18.58 19.11
N TYR A 373 12.70 -17.58 19.35
CA TYR A 373 13.96 -17.75 20.07
C TYR A 373 14.41 -16.44 20.74
N GLY A 374 15.59 -16.46 21.37
CA GLY A 374 16.10 -15.35 22.18
C GLY A 374 15.46 -15.24 23.56
N VAL A 375 15.96 -14.32 24.38
CA VAL A 375 15.43 -14.09 25.73
C VAL A 375 13.96 -13.65 25.65
N GLY A 376 13.08 -14.47 26.23
CA GLY A 376 11.64 -14.19 26.24
C GLY A 376 10.91 -14.49 24.92
N ASN A 377 11.52 -15.23 23.99
CA ASN A 377 10.91 -15.55 22.68
C ASN A 377 10.58 -14.31 21.83
N LYS A 378 11.40 -13.26 21.96
CA LYS A 378 11.24 -12.00 21.23
C LYS A 378 11.50 -12.14 19.74
N HIS A 379 12.55 -12.88 19.36
CA HIS A 379 12.90 -13.14 17.97
C HIS A 379 12.06 -14.25 17.37
N TYR A 380 11.80 -14.18 16.08
CA TYR A 380 10.97 -15.17 15.39
C TYR A 380 11.29 -15.32 13.90
N LEU A 381 10.90 -16.47 13.37
CA LEU A 381 10.74 -16.69 11.94
C LEU A 381 9.25 -16.81 11.65
N LYS A 382 8.74 -15.98 10.74
CA LYS A 382 7.35 -15.96 10.28
C LYS A 382 7.31 -16.38 8.82
N LEU A 383 6.41 -17.30 8.48
CA LEU A 383 6.12 -17.74 7.12
C LEU A 383 4.79 -17.16 6.66
N ILE A 384 4.74 -16.67 5.43
CA ILE A 384 3.60 -15.91 4.92
C ILE A 384 3.23 -16.41 3.53
N ALA A 385 1.94 -16.54 3.26
CA ALA A 385 1.40 -16.81 1.94
C ALA A 385 0.23 -15.86 1.66
N ARG A 386 0.17 -15.31 0.45
CA ARG A 386 -0.95 -14.49 -0.01
C ARG A 386 -1.37 -14.88 -1.41
N TYR A 387 -2.67 -14.89 -1.63
CA TYR A 387 -3.25 -14.87 -2.96
C TYR A 387 -3.98 -13.54 -3.16
N ASP A 388 -3.74 -12.90 -4.28
CA ASP A 388 -4.39 -11.65 -4.71
C ASP A 388 -4.99 -11.85 -6.10
N ASP A 389 -6.07 -11.16 -6.39
CA ASP A 389 -6.74 -11.16 -7.69
C ASP A 389 -7.32 -9.77 -7.96
N VAL A 390 -7.26 -9.32 -9.22
CA VAL A 390 -7.74 -8.00 -9.61
C VAL A 390 -8.13 -7.97 -11.07
N ASP A 391 -9.23 -7.27 -11.30
CA ASP A 391 -9.74 -6.88 -12.61
C ASP A 391 -9.89 -5.36 -12.56
N THR A 392 -9.04 -4.67 -13.31
CA THR A 392 -8.88 -3.20 -13.30
C THR A 392 -9.77 -2.49 -14.29
N ASN A 393 -10.45 -3.21 -15.19
CA ASN A 393 -11.43 -2.64 -16.11
C ASN A 393 -12.15 -3.79 -16.82
N ASP A 394 -13.40 -4.05 -16.42
CA ASP A 394 -14.23 -5.13 -16.96
C ASP A 394 -14.61 -5.00 -18.45
N LYS A 395 -14.24 -3.88 -19.10
CA LYS A 395 -14.45 -3.61 -20.52
C LYS A 395 -13.17 -3.73 -21.36
N ALA A 396 -12.00 -3.85 -20.73
CA ALA A 396 -10.73 -3.97 -21.45
C ALA A 396 -10.61 -5.33 -22.16
N THR A 397 -10.27 -5.33 -23.45
CA THR A 397 -9.92 -6.58 -24.13
C THR A 397 -8.60 -7.17 -23.61
N PHE A 398 -7.67 -6.30 -23.19
CA PHE A 398 -6.41 -6.68 -22.58
C PHE A 398 -5.93 -5.55 -21.66
N THR A 399 -5.49 -5.93 -20.47
CA THR A 399 -4.68 -5.09 -19.58
C THR A 399 -3.68 -5.99 -18.85
N PRO A 400 -2.40 -5.57 -18.71
CA PRO A 400 -1.43 -6.33 -17.91
C PRO A 400 -1.70 -6.25 -16.39
N PHE A 401 -2.73 -5.50 -15.98
CA PHE A 401 -3.18 -5.35 -14.60
C PHE A 401 -4.43 -6.17 -14.28
N ASP A 402 -5.08 -6.81 -15.25
CA ASP A 402 -6.05 -7.89 -14.99
C ASP A 402 -5.27 -9.20 -14.77
N ARG A 403 -5.15 -9.59 -13.50
CA ARG A 403 -4.23 -10.65 -13.09
C ARG A 403 -4.51 -11.20 -11.70
N SER A 404 -4.08 -12.44 -11.53
CA SER A 404 -3.93 -13.09 -10.23
C SER A 404 -2.47 -13.18 -9.80
N ARG A 405 -2.22 -13.26 -8.48
CA ARG A 405 -0.88 -13.38 -7.91
C ARG A 405 -0.83 -14.30 -6.71
N VAL A 406 0.16 -15.20 -6.71
CA VAL A 406 0.58 -15.95 -5.52
C VAL A 406 1.87 -15.36 -5.00
N THR A 407 1.88 -15.02 -3.71
CA THR A 407 3.04 -14.49 -3.01
C THR A 407 3.41 -15.41 -1.85
N LEU A 408 4.69 -15.77 -1.75
CA LEU A 408 5.24 -16.51 -0.63
C LEU A 408 6.35 -15.67 0.00
N GLY A 409 6.34 -15.57 1.32
CA GLY A 409 7.29 -14.74 2.06
C GLY A 409 7.76 -15.38 3.34
N ALA A 410 8.90 -14.88 3.82
CA ALA A 410 9.44 -15.15 5.14
C ALA A 410 9.91 -13.83 5.77
N GLU A 411 9.62 -13.66 7.05
CA GLU A 411 10.14 -12.55 7.87
C GLU A 411 10.94 -13.15 9.03
N TRP A 412 12.16 -12.67 9.20
CA TRP A 412 13.06 -13.09 10.25
C TRP A 412 13.45 -11.89 11.10
N GLU A 413 12.93 -11.82 12.32
CA GLU A 413 13.38 -10.87 13.33
C GLU A 413 14.57 -11.50 14.05
N PHE A 414 15.78 -11.02 13.73
CA PHE A 414 17.02 -11.66 14.16
C PHE A 414 17.85 -10.85 15.13
N LEU A 415 17.54 -9.56 15.27
CA LEU A 415 18.04 -8.65 16.29
C LEU A 415 16.87 -7.80 16.78
N ASN A 416 17.04 -7.13 17.92
CA ASN A 416 16.05 -6.18 18.41
C ASN A 416 15.82 -5.10 17.35
N ASN A 417 14.55 -4.86 17.03
CA ASN A 417 14.10 -3.85 16.10
C ASN A 417 14.65 -4.01 14.66
N VAL A 418 15.17 -5.18 14.28
CA VAL A 418 15.66 -5.45 12.92
C VAL A 418 15.09 -6.73 12.35
N ARG A 419 14.51 -6.60 11.15
CA ARG A 419 13.83 -7.68 10.44
C ARG A 419 14.39 -7.81 9.03
N LEU A 420 14.68 -9.05 8.64
CA LEU A 420 14.96 -9.42 7.26
C LEU A 420 13.71 -10.04 6.65
N ARG A 421 13.27 -9.54 5.50
CA ARG A 421 12.15 -10.11 4.74
C ARG A 421 12.63 -10.64 3.41
N TYR A 422 12.09 -11.78 3.02
CA TYR A 422 12.21 -12.33 1.67
C TYR A 422 10.83 -12.59 1.12
N GLU A 423 10.63 -12.30 -0.16
CA GLU A 423 9.38 -12.54 -0.86
C GLU A 423 9.64 -13.00 -2.28
N THR A 424 8.83 -13.95 -2.74
CA THR A 424 8.76 -14.36 -4.13
C THR A 424 7.32 -14.36 -4.60
N GLN A 425 7.10 -13.86 -5.80
CA GLN A 425 5.79 -13.73 -6.41
C GLN A 425 5.75 -14.42 -7.76
N ARG A 426 4.57 -14.93 -8.09
CA ARG A 426 4.18 -15.28 -9.44
C ARG A 426 2.84 -14.63 -9.73
N SER A 427 2.84 -13.69 -10.65
CA SER A 427 1.62 -13.10 -11.21
C SER A 427 1.29 -13.76 -12.54
N THR A 428 0.00 -13.93 -12.84
CA THR A 428 -0.52 -14.46 -14.10
C THR A 428 -1.49 -13.45 -14.69
N ILE A 429 -1.21 -12.96 -15.89
CA ILE A 429 -2.11 -12.05 -16.62
C ILE A 429 -3.23 -12.89 -17.23
N ASP A 430 -4.47 -12.59 -16.88
CA ASP A 430 -5.59 -13.48 -17.18
C ASP A 430 -6.00 -13.43 -18.66
N SER A 431 -5.81 -12.28 -19.32
CA SER A 431 -6.13 -12.04 -20.74
C SER A 431 -4.92 -12.07 -21.68
N PHE A 432 -3.83 -12.75 -21.30
CA PHE A 432 -2.57 -12.70 -22.07
C PHE A 432 -2.66 -13.26 -23.49
N ASP A 433 -3.61 -14.14 -23.79
CA ASP A 433 -3.89 -14.61 -25.15
C ASP A 433 -4.37 -13.51 -26.09
N LEU A 434 -4.92 -12.43 -25.53
CA LEU A 434 -5.33 -11.20 -26.21
C LEU A 434 -4.25 -10.11 -26.17
N ALA A 435 -3.05 -10.41 -25.65
CA ALA A 435 -1.96 -9.45 -25.56
C ALA A 435 -1.59 -8.90 -26.95
N PRO A 436 -1.52 -7.57 -27.12
CA PRO A 436 -1.09 -6.95 -28.37
C PRO A 436 0.32 -7.42 -28.77
N ALA A 437 0.54 -7.66 -30.06
CA ALA A 437 1.84 -8.07 -30.57
C ALA A 437 3.02 -7.19 -30.11
N PRO A 438 2.88 -5.84 -29.98
CA PRO A 438 3.95 -5.03 -29.44
C PRO A 438 4.31 -5.29 -27.97
N TYR A 439 3.35 -5.66 -27.13
CA TYR A 439 3.61 -6.03 -25.74
C TYR A 439 4.49 -7.28 -25.65
N VAL A 440 4.14 -8.30 -26.45
CA VAL A 440 4.92 -9.55 -26.54
C VAL A 440 6.30 -9.28 -27.15
N ALA A 441 6.37 -8.44 -28.19
CA ALA A 441 7.63 -8.07 -28.84
C ALA A 441 8.59 -7.31 -27.90
N ALA A 442 8.05 -6.53 -26.97
CA ALA A 442 8.81 -5.88 -25.90
C ALA A 442 9.24 -6.84 -24.77
N GLY A 443 8.98 -8.14 -24.90
CA GLY A 443 9.40 -9.17 -23.93
C GLY A 443 8.39 -9.46 -22.83
N GLY A 444 7.18 -8.90 -22.89
CA GLY A 444 6.10 -9.19 -21.95
C GLY A 444 5.70 -10.67 -22.00
N LYS A 445 5.46 -11.27 -20.82
CA LYS A 445 5.06 -12.67 -20.65
C LYS A 445 3.75 -12.78 -19.88
N GLU A 446 3.04 -13.90 -20.06
CA GLU A 446 1.85 -14.26 -19.29
C GLU A 446 2.14 -14.32 -17.79
N HIS A 447 3.31 -14.86 -17.44
CA HIS A 447 3.76 -14.98 -16.06
C HIS A 447 4.87 -13.99 -15.77
N ILE A 448 4.62 -13.18 -14.75
CA ILE A 448 5.60 -12.24 -14.19
C ILE A 448 6.08 -12.81 -12.85
N TYR A 449 7.40 -12.94 -12.70
CA TYR A 449 8.02 -13.34 -11.45
C TYR A 449 8.66 -12.14 -10.80
N MET A 450 8.56 -12.04 -9.48
CA MET A 450 9.28 -11.03 -8.72
C MET A 450 9.95 -11.69 -7.52
N ASN A 451 11.18 -11.28 -7.22
CA ASN A 451 11.84 -11.64 -5.97
C ASN A 451 12.27 -10.36 -5.27
N MET A 452 12.04 -10.30 -3.96
CA MET A 452 12.37 -9.14 -3.14
C MET A 452 13.04 -9.60 -1.84
N ILE A 453 14.03 -8.83 -1.41
CA ILE A 453 14.62 -8.93 -0.09
C ILE A 453 14.64 -7.53 0.53
N SER A 454 14.26 -7.43 1.80
CA SER A 454 14.26 -6.16 2.53
C SER A 454 14.91 -6.32 3.89
N LEU A 455 15.61 -5.27 4.31
CA LEU A 455 16.04 -5.07 5.68
C LEU A 455 15.25 -3.89 6.26
N ILE A 456 14.57 -4.14 7.37
CA ILE A 456 13.79 -3.16 8.11
C ILE A 456 14.44 -2.95 9.47
N ALA A 457 14.62 -1.69 9.86
CA ALA A 457 15.08 -1.31 11.19
C ALA A 457 14.15 -0.22 11.76
N GLU A 458 13.67 -0.37 12.99
CA GLU A 458 12.74 0.56 13.66
C GLU A 458 13.29 1.10 14.99
N PHE A 459 12.76 2.22 15.47
CA PHE A 459 13.18 2.84 16.73
C PHE A 459 12.05 3.56 17.46
#